data_AF-A0A2E9GQH4-F1
#
_entry.id   AF-A0A2E9GQH4-F1
#
_cell.length_a   1.000
_cell.length_b   1.000
_cell.length_c   1.000
_cell.angle_alpha   90.00
_cell.angle_beta   90.00
_cell.angle_gamma   90.00
#
_symmetry.space_group_name_H-M   'P 1'
#
loop_
_entity.id
_entity.type
_entity.pdbx_description
1 polymer ?
#
loop_
_entity_poly.entity_id
_entity_poly.type
_entity_poly.pdbx_seq_one_letter_code
_entity_poly.pdbx_strand_id
1 'polypeptide(L)' 'MAELPNAVIKRLLTKHSDGLRVSGSALGQAVAAVEGYAARLAQEAAASASANKRKTIMDGDIEAARARLG' A
#
# COMPACT_ATOMS: atom_id res chain seq x y z
N MET A 1 -1.91 -13.21 9.46
CA MET A 1 -2.90 -13.32 8.35
C MET A 1 -2.72 -12.08 7.49
N ALA A 2 -2.91 -12.20 6.17
CA ALA A 2 -2.96 -11.02 5.31
C ALA A 2 -4.25 -10.24 5.61
N GLU A 3 -4.13 -8.92 5.72
CA GLU A 3 -5.24 -7.98 5.87
C GLU A 3 -5.95 -7.76 4.52
N LEU A 4 -5.19 -7.79 3.43
CA LEU A 4 -5.71 -7.59 2.07
C LEU A 4 -6.17 -8.91 1.43
N PRO A 5 -7.35 -8.94 0.78
CA PRO A 5 -7.80 -10.13 0.07
C PRO A 5 -6.90 -10.48 -1.13
N ASN A 6 -6.35 -11.70 -1.13
CA ASN A 6 -5.52 -12.23 -2.22
C ASN A 6 -6.16 -12.09 -3.62
N ALA A 7 -7.49 -12.24 -3.72
CA ALA A 7 -8.21 -12.12 -4.98
C ALA A 7 -8.11 -10.72 -5.61
N VAL A 8 -8.12 -9.66 -4.80
CA VAL A 8 -8.01 -8.27 -5.27
C VAL A 8 -6.61 -8.02 -5.81
N ILE A 9 -5.58 -8.43 -5.06
CA ILE A 9 -4.19 -8.30 -5.49
C ILE A 9 -3.92 -9.11 -6.76
N LYS A 10 -4.42 -10.34 -6.84
CA LYS A 10 -4.30 -11.18 -8.04
C LYS A 10 -4.92 -10.51 -9.27
N ARG A 11 -6.12 -9.93 -9.12
CA ARG A 11 -6.81 -9.21 -10.21
C ARG A 11 -5.99 -8.01 -10.71
N LEU A 12 -5.39 -7.24 -9.81
CA LEU A 12 -4.54 -6.11 -10.18
C LEU A 12 -3.28 -6.58 -10.91
N LEU A 13 -2.60 -7.60 -10.40
CA LEU A 13 -1.40 -8.15 -11.05
C LEU A 13 -1.72 -8.63 -12.47
N THR A 14 -2.75 -9.46 -12.64
CA THR A 14 -3.14 -9.99 -13.95
C THR A 14 -3.56 -8.89 -14.93
N LYS A 15 -4.25 -7.85 -14.44
CA LYS A 15 -4.65 -6.70 -15.28
C LYS A 15 -3.45 -5.93 -15.84
N HIS A 16 -2.36 -5.86 -15.09
CA HIS A 16 -1.17 -5.09 -15.46
C HIS A 16 0.00 -5.95 -15.96
N SER A 17 -0.21 -7.26 -16.12
CA SER A 17 0.83 -8.20 -16.55
C SER A 17 0.52 -8.84 -17.92
N ASP A 18 -0.30 -8.19 -18.75
CA ASP A 18 -0.64 -8.63 -20.12
C ASP A 18 -1.05 -10.12 -20.20
N GLY A 19 -1.81 -10.60 -19.21
CA GLY A 19 -2.31 -11.98 -19.18
C GLY A 19 -1.32 -13.03 -18.65
N LEU A 20 -0.14 -12.63 -18.14
CA LEU A 20 0.78 -13.54 -17.45
C LEU A 20 0.11 -14.22 -16.24
N ARG A 21 0.46 -15.49 -16.02
CA ARG A 21 0.03 -16.25 -14.84
C ARG A 21 0.83 -15.83 -13.62
N VAL A 22 0.15 -15.70 -12.48
CA VAL A 22 0.76 -15.39 -11.18
C VAL A 22 0.80 -16.66 -10.34
N SER A 23 2.00 -17.05 -9.89
CA SER A 23 2.16 -18.18 -8.97
C SER A 23 1.62 -17.87 -7.57
N GLY A 24 1.27 -18.90 -6.80
CA GLY A 24 0.77 -18.71 -5.42
C GLY A 24 1.77 -18.03 -4.50
N SER A 25 3.06 -18.36 -4.61
CA SER A 25 4.13 -17.73 -3.83
C SER A 25 4.34 -16.26 -4.22
N ALA A 26 4.33 -15.96 -5.52
CA ALA A 26 4.43 -14.58 -6.00
C ALA A 26 3.22 -13.74 -5.55
N LEU A 27 2.01 -14.32 -5.53
CA LEU A 27 0.84 -13.64 -5.00
C LEU A 27 1.00 -13.30 -3.52
N GLY A 28 1.50 -14.23 -2.71
CA GLY A 28 1.78 -13.98 -1.30
C GLY A 28 2.81 -12.86 -1.08
N GLN A 29 3.88 -12.85 -1.87
CA GLN A 29 4.89 -11.79 -1.82
C GLN A 29 4.32 -10.43 -2.24
N ALA A 30 3.47 -10.39 -3.27
CA ALA A 30 2.81 -9.16 -3.70
C ALA A 30 1.87 -8.61 -2.62
N VAL A 31 1.08 -9.48 -1.98
CA VAL A 31 0.20 -9.08 -0.86
C VAL A 31 1.02 -8.47 0.27
N ALA A 32 2.07 -9.16 0.71
CA ALA A 32 2.95 -8.66 1.77
C ALA A 32 3.64 -7.34 1.40
N ALA A 33 4.05 -7.17 0.14
CA ALA A 33 4.65 -5.93 -0.34
C ALA A 33 3.67 -4.75 -0.33
N VAL A 34 2.43 -4.98 -0.77
CA VAL A 34 1.37 -3.94 -0.76
C VAL A 34 1.00 -3.55 0.66
N GLU A 35 0.86 -4.51 1.57
CA GLU A 35 0.60 -4.25 2.99
C GLU A 35 1.76 -3.49 3.64
N GLY A 36 2.99 -3.88 3.37
CA GLY A 36 4.19 -3.19 3.84
C GLY A 36 4.30 -1.76 3.31
N TYR A 37 3.87 -1.50 2.08
CA TYR A 37 3.76 -0.14 1.56
C TYR A 37 2.67 0.65 2.27
N ALA A 38 1.46 0.09 2.42
CA ALA A 38 0.35 0.75 3.09
C ALA A 38 0.68 1.11 4.55
N ALA A 39 1.36 0.21 5.28
CA ALA A 39 1.81 0.45 6.64
C ALA A 39 2.79 1.63 6.74
N ARG A 40 3.80 1.66 5.85
CA ARG A 40 4.77 2.78 5.79
C ARG A 40 4.10 4.09 5.39
N LEU A 41 3.19 4.06 4.41
CA LEU A 41 2.42 5.22 3.99
C LEU A 41 1.59 5.79 5.14
N ALA A 42 0.91 4.91 5.89
CA ALA A 42 0.13 5.32 7.05
C ALA A 42 1.00 5.94 8.15
N GLN A 43 2.17 5.37 8.43
CA GLN A 43 3.11 5.90 9.43
C GLN A 43 3.60 7.31 9.07
N GLU A 44 4.02 7.51 7.83
CA GLU A 44 4.49 8.81 7.33
C GLU A 44 3.36 9.85 7.31
N ALA A 45 2.16 9.45 6.90
CA ALA A 45 1.00 10.34 6.89
C ALA A 45 0.58 10.74 8.31
N ALA A 46 0.61 9.80 9.27
CA ALA A 46 0.34 10.11 10.68
C ALA A 46 1.41 11.04 11.26
N ALA A 47 2.68 10.86 10.91
CA ALA A 47 3.76 11.76 11.32
C ALA A 47 3.54 13.18 10.78
N SER A 48 3.13 13.32 9.51
CA SER A 48 2.77 14.61 8.92
C SER A 48 1.57 15.27 9.60
N ALA A 49 0.49 14.52 9.84
CA ALA A 49 -0.69 15.03 10.53
C ALA A 49 -0.34 15.49 11.96
N SER A 50 0.47 14.72 12.67
CA SER A 50 0.93 15.01 14.02
C SER A 50 1.82 16.26 14.07
N ALA A 51 2.75 16.42 13.11
CA ALA A 51 3.57 17.62 12.98
C ALA A 51 2.72 18.88 12.76
N ASN A 52 1.59 18.73 12.06
CA ASN A 52 0.59 19.77 11.85
C ASN A 52 -0.43 19.91 13.00
N LYS A 53 -0.19 19.25 14.16
CA LYS A 53 -1.06 19.24 15.35
C LYS A 53 -2.51 18.78 15.07
N ARG A 54 -2.70 17.93 14.05
CA ARG A 54 -3.99 17.35 13.68
C ARG A 54 -4.10 15.92 14.19
N LYS A 55 -5.33 15.49 14.48
CA LYS A 55 -5.68 14.10 14.84
C LYS A 55 -6.30 13.32 13.68
N THR A 56 -6.40 13.95 12.51
CA THR A 56 -7.00 13.39 11.31
C THR A 56 -5.98 13.49 10.18
N ILE A 57 -5.69 12.36 9.54
CA ILE A 57 -4.91 12.29 8.31
C ILE A 57 -5.76 12.90 7.19
N MET A 58 -5.17 13.85 6.48
CA MET A 58 -5.81 14.55 5.35
C MET A 58 -5.12 14.15 4.04
N ASP A 59 -5.75 14.46 2.92
CA ASP A 59 -5.22 14.18 1.58
C ASP A 59 -3.78 14.67 1.40
N GLY A 60 -3.47 15.87 1.91
CA GLY A 60 -2.12 16.44 1.86
C GLY A 60 -1.07 15.64 2.65
N ASP A 61 -1.46 14.93 3.71
CA ASP A 61 -0.53 14.06 4.44
C ASP A 61 -0.21 12.79 3.65
N ILE A 62 -1.19 12.27 2.90
CA ILE A 62 -0.99 11.11 2.01
C ILE A 62 -0.04 11.50 0.87
N GLU A 63 -0.23 12.66 0.25
CA GLU A 63 0.68 13.15 -0.80
C GLU A 63 2.10 13.38 -0.25
N ALA A 64 2.23 14.00 0.92
CA ALA A 64 3.52 14.20 1.57
C ALA A 64 4.21 12.88 1.94
N ALA A 65 3.45 11.89 2.44
CA ALA A 65 3.95 10.56 2.75
C ALA A 65 4.42 9.83 1.50
N ARG A 66 3.65 9.90 0.41
CA ARG A 66 4.04 9.30 -0.87
C ARG A 66 5.32 9.92 -1.42
N ALA A 67 5.45 11.24 -1.38
CA ALA A 67 6.66 11.93 -1.82
C ALA A 67 7.91 11.54 -1.02
N ARG A 68 7.76 11.15 0.25
CA ARG A 68 8.87 10.63 1.07
C ARG A 68 9.24 9.18 0.76
N LEU A 69 8.26 8.36 0.36
CA LEU A 69 8.46 6.93 0.10
C LEU A 69 8.97 6.62 -1.31
N GLY A 70 8.87 7.56 -2.25
CA GLY A 70 9.35 7.44 -3.63
C GLY A 70 8.26 7.64 -4.67
#